data_AF-A0A9N9N9F2-F1
#
_entry.id   AF-A0A9N9N9F2-F1
#
_cell.length_a   1.000
_cell.length_b   1.000
_cell.length_c   1.000
_cell.angle_alpha   90.00
_cell.angle_beta   90.00
_cell.angle_gamma   90.00
#
_symmetry.space_group_name_H-M   'P 1'
#
loop_
_entity.id
_entity.type
_entity.pdbx_description
1 polymer ?
#
loop_
_entity_poly.entity_id
_entity_poly.type
_entity_poly.pdbx_seq_one_letter_code
_entity_poly.pdbx_strand_id
1 'polypeptide(L)'
;TRSQQAKLFNDPDSSFDVLVASDAVGMGLNLNIKRVVFETVKKFDGIGIRHVPIPQIKQIAGRAGRFGTVNAVGEVTALEPMDLKYVRQAMASPTKNLEMAGLQPTMEMVELFAHQLPGTKEFSSLLEKFEDLARVDGQYFLCNFYTQKLIANSIEHIQMTIPERFSFVTGPVNTSDIRLMKNIQKFALLHSQSRPCRIADVVKIPAKLPHNDEMLSEMESIHRTLMLYLWLSYRFQETFIDVDKARELKLQCENAIHESLQTLKIPRKRHRTTTKDIRVLSRLEQRVRALDSKSTDRNIPINPKNHGKNASHRGSGVNINKSTKQEDKLTI
;
A
#
# COMPACT_ATOMS: atom_id res chain seq x y z
N THR A 1 -18.55 5.27 0.84
CA THR A 1 -17.30 5.01 0.07
C THR A 1 -16.49 6.29 -0.13
N ARG A 2 -15.25 6.22 -0.67
CA ARG A 2 -14.37 7.39 -0.89
C ARG A 2 -15.02 8.52 -1.72
N SER A 3 -15.74 8.16 -2.79
CA SER A 3 -16.44 9.14 -3.65
C SER A 3 -17.58 9.85 -2.92
N GLN A 4 -18.36 9.13 -2.11
CA GLN A 4 -19.43 9.74 -1.30
C GLN A 4 -18.88 10.67 -0.21
N GLN A 5 -17.80 10.28 0.48
CA GLN A 5 -17.15 11.14 1.48
C GLN A 5 -16.57 12.41 0.82
N ALA A 6 -16.01 12.29 -0.39
CA ALA A 6 -15.56 13.44 -1.17
C ALA A 6 -16.71 14.37 -1.58
N LYS A 7 -17.86 13.82 -1.96
CA LYS A 7 -19.07 14.60 -2.27
C LYS A 7 -19.55 15.39 -1.06
N LEU A 8 -19.67 14.73 0.10
CA LEU A 8 -20.07 15.39 1.35
C LEU A 8 -19.12 16.53 1.72
N PHE A 9 -17.81 16.34 1.59
CA PHE A 9 -16.83 17.40 1.87
C PHE A 9 -16.87 18.57 0.87
N ASN A 10 -17.20 18.29 -0.39
CA ASN A 10 -17.24 19.34 -1.43
C ASN A 10 -18.56 20.13 -1.44
N ASP A 11 -19.61 19.60 -0.82
CA ASP A 11 -20.94 20.18 -0.79
C ASP A 11 -21.00 21.34 0.22
N PRO A 12 -21.21 22.59 -0.23
CA PRO A 12 -21.26 23.76 0.65
C PRO A 12 -22.42 23.74 1.66
N ASP A 13 -23.49 22.99 1.37
CA ASP A 13 -24.65 22.87 2.25
C ASP A 13 -24.47 21.74 3.28
N SER A 14 -23.39 20.97 3.17
CA SER A 14 -23.05 19.92 4.11
C SER A 14 -22.44 20.47 5.39
N SER A 15 -22.67 19.79 6.52
CA SER A 15 -22.09 20.16 7.82
C SER A 15 -20.64 19.69 8.00
N PHE A 16 -20.01 19.12 6.96
CA PHE A 16 -18.68 18.51 7.03
C PHE A 16 -17.59 19.43 6.45
N ASP A 17 -17.03 20.32 7.27
CA ASP A 17 -15.98 21.26 6.85
C ASP A 17 -14.55 20.69 6.86
N VAL A 18 -14.35 19.52 7.49
CA VAL A 18 -13.03 18.93 7.73
C VAL A 18 -12.97 17.51 7.21
N LEU A 19 -12.02 17.26 6.31
CA LEU A 19 -11.69 15.92 5.82
C LEU A 19 -10.39 15.42 6.46
N VAL A 20 -10.47 14.30 7.17
CA VAL A 20 -9.30 13.56 7.65
C VAL A 20 -9.00 12.44 6.66
N ALA A 21 -7.79 12.41 6.12
CA ALA A 21 -7.42 11.43 5.12
C ALA A 21 -5.93 11.05 5.14
N SER A 22 -5.61 9.89 4.57
CA SER A 22 -4.24 9.47 4.33
C SER A 22 -3.66 10.10 3.06
N ASP A 23 -2.42 9.75 2.73
CA ASP A 23 -1.75 10.11 1.47
C ASP A 23 -2.51 9.71 0.20
N ALA A 24 -3.52 8.84 0.31
CA ALA A 24 -4.43 8.49 -0.78
C ALA A 24 -5.15 9.70 -1.41
N VAL A 25 -5.28 10.84 -0.72
CA VAL A 25 -5.87 12.06 -1.30
C VAL A 25 -4.97 12.75 -2.34
N GLY A 26 -3.69 12.37 -2.42
CA GLY A 26 -2.76 12.89 -3.41
C GLY A 26 -3.22 12.64 -4.86
N MET A 27 -4.12 11.68 -5.09
CA MET A 27 -4.60 11.31 -6.42
C MET A 27 -6.06 10.80 -6.42
N GLY A 28 -6.71 10.85 -7.59
CA GLY A 28 -7.92 10.07 -7.88
C GLY A 28 -9.27 10.63 -7.43
N LEU A 29 -9.31 11.74 -6.69
CA LEU A 29 -10.55 12.45 -6.35
C LEU A 29 -10.45 13.93 -6.75
N ASN A 30 -11.57 14.59 -7.02
CA ASN A 30 -11.63 16.06 -7.10
C ASN A 30 -12.14 16.57 -5.76
N LEU A 31 -11.31 17.34 -5.04
CA LEU A 31 -11.61 17.84 -3.70
C LEU A 31 -11.39 19.35 -3.65
N ASN A 32 -12.33 20.09 -3.07
CA ASN A 32 -12.29 21.53 -2.91
C ASN A 32 -11.54 21.91 -1.62
N ILE A 33 -10.23 21.65 -1.59
CA ILE A 33 -9.43 21.84 -0.37
C ILE A 33 -8.89 23.27 -0.31
N LYS A 34 -9.25 23.99 0.76
CA LYS A 34 -8.66 25.30 1.09
C LYS A 34 -7.27 25.17 1.69
N ARG A 35 -7.14 24.29 2.69
CA ARG A 35 -5.91 24.10 3.46
C ARG A 35 -5.61 22.63 3.68
N VAL A 36 -4.37 22.23 3.41
CA VAL A 36 -3.83 20.93 3.85
C VAL A 36 -3.05 21.12 5.15
N VAL A 37 -3.34 20.26 6.13
CA VAL A 37 -2.64 20.23 7.42
C VAL A 37 -1.98 18.85 7.57
N PHE A 38 -0.65 18.81 7.54
CA PHE A 38 0.09 17.58 7.81
C PHE A 38 0.06 17.27 9.32
N GLU A 39 -0.50 16.12 9.71
CA GLU A 39 -0.43 15.62 11.08
C GLU A 39 1.00 15.19 11.45
N THR A 40 1.66 14.49 10.52
CA THR A 40 3.07 14.09 10.60
C THR A 40 3.69 14.06 9.20
N VAL A 41 5.00 14.29 9.09
CA VAL A 41 5.78 14.09 7.84
C VAL A 41 6.62 12.82 7.88
N LYS A 42 6.33 11.91 8.82
CA LYS A 42 7.02 10.63 8.97
C LYS A 42 6.04 9.49 8.79
N LYS A 43 6.41 8.50 7.98
CA LYS A 43 5.59 7.33 7.66
C LYS A 43 6.41 6.06 7.84
N PHE A 44 5.75 4.99 8.26
CA PHE A 44 6.33 3.65 8.22
C PHE A 44 6.21 3.07 6.80
N ASP A 45 7.33 2.63 6.24
CA ASP A 45 7.41 2.08 4.88
C ASP A 45 7.42 0.54 4.84
N GLY A 46 7.17 -0.13 5.97
CA GLY A 46 7.31 -1.59 6.12
C GLY A 46 8.68 -2.02 6.68
N ILE A 47 9.68 -1.13 6.66
CA ILE A 47 11.03 -1.40 7.16
C ILE A 47 11.32 -0.51 8.38
N GLY A 48 10.94 0.76 8.31
CA GLY A 48 11.15 1.71 9.39
C GLY A 48 10.38 3.00 9.18
N ILE A 49 10.44 3.86 10.18
CA ILE A 49 9.85 5.19 10.07
C ILE A 49 10.83 6.10 9.33
N ARG A 50 10.39 6.59 8.17
CA ARG A 50 11.15 7.51 7.32
C ARG A 50 10.36 8.78 7.07
N HIS A 51 11.06 9.83 6.64
CA HIS A 51 10.40 11.03 6.15
C HIS A 51 9.64 10.73 4.86
N VAL A 52 8.45 11.31 4.74
CA VAL A 52 7.65 11.27 3.50
C VAL A 52 8.47 11.92 2.37
N PRO A 53 8.63 11.27 1.21
CA PRO A 53 9.42 11.81 0.10
C PRO A 53 8.92 13.17 -0.37
N ILE A 54 9.85 14.04 -0.80
CA ILE A 54 9.53 15.40 -1.29
C ILE A 54 8.45 15.39 -2.40
N PRO A 55 8.51 14.53 -3.44
CA PRO A 55 7.46 14.49 -4.45
C PRO A 55 6.07 14.19 -3.86
N GLN A 56 5.99 13.34 -2.84
CA GLN A 56 4.74 13.00 -2.18
C GLN A 56 4.22 14.15 -1.31
N ILE A 57 5.09 14.87 -0.60
CA ILE A 57 4.70 16.11 0.11
C ILE A 57 4.12 17.12 -0.88
N LYS A 58 4.81 17.39 -2.00
CA LYS A 58 4.34 18.31 -3.04
C LYS A 58 3.00 17.89 -3.64
N GLN A 59 2.84 16.59 -3.92
CA GLN A 59 1.61 16.03 -4.46
C GLN A 59 0.42 16.23 -3.52
N ILE A 60 0.59 15.97 -2.22
CA ILE A 60 -0.46 16.15 -1.21
C ILE A 60 -0.73 17.64 -0.98
N ALA A 61 0.33 18.46 -0.84
CA ALA A 61 0.24 19.90 -0.64
C ALA A 61 -0.50 20.61 -1.79
N GLY A 62 -0.18 20.26 -3.04
CA GLY A 62 -0.83 20.79 -4.24
C GLY A 62 -2.28 20.36 -4.45
N ARG A 63 -2.87 19.61 -3.50
CA ARG A 63 -4.31 19.38 -3.44
C ARG A 63 -5.08 20.60 -2.95
N ALA A 64 -4.45 21.49 -2.19
CA ALA A 64 -5.02 22.78 -1.81
C ALA A 64 -5.01 23.75 -3.00
N GLY A 65 -6.03 24.59 -3.11
CA GLY A 65 -6.02 25.71 -4.07
C GLY A 65 -6.15 25.29 -5.54
N ARG A 66 -6.82 24.18 -5.84
CA ARG A 66 -6.98 23.71 -7.23
C ARG A 66 -7.78 24.72 -8.06
N PHE A 67 -7.35 24.93 -9.30
CA PHE A 67 -8.07 25.75 -10.28
C PHE A 67 -9.53 25.28 -10.44
N GLY A 68 -10.46 26.22 -10.54
CA GLY A 68 -11.89 25.95 -10.66
C GLY A 68 -12.60 25.57 -9.35
N THR A 69 -11.91 25.66 -8.21
CA THR A 69 -12.52 25.52 -6.88
C THR A 69 -12.75 26.90 -6.25
N VAL A 70 -13.64 26.97 -5.25
CA VAL A 70 -13.97 28.21 -4.52
C VAL A 70 -12.72 28.86 -3.89
N ASN A 71 -11.70 28.06 -3.60
CA ASN A 71 -10.44 28.52 -3.01
C ASN A 71 -9.38 28.65 -4.10
N ALA A 72 -9.23 29.84 -4.66
CA ALA A 72 -8.22 30.11 -5.70
C ALA A 72 -6.77 30.08 -5.17
N VAL A 73 -6.58 30.18 -3.86
CA VAL A 73 -5.27 30.17 -3.18
C VAL A 73 -5.24 29.03 -2.17
N GLY A 74 -4.22 28.18 -2.26
CA GLY A 74 -4.04 27.03 -1.38
C GLY A 74 -3.14 27.36 -0.19
N GLU A 75 -3.54 26.90 1.01
CA GLU A 75 -2.69 26.98 2.20
C GLU A 75 -2.16 25.59 2.58
N VAL A 76 -0.93 25.54 3.06
CA VAL A 76 -0.35 24.31 3.63
C VAL A 76 0.38 24.60 4.93
N THR A 77 0.17 23.73 5.91
CA THR A 77 0.83 23.79 7.21
C THR A 77 1.00 22.39 7.80
N ALA A 78 1.61 22.29 8.98
CA ALA A 78 1.75 21.06 9.75
C ALA A 78 1.40 21.34 11.22
N LEU A 79 0.96 20.31 11.95
CA LEU A 79 0.62 20.45 13.37
C LEU A 79 1.85 20.74 14.24
N GLU A 80 2.99 20.11 13.92
CA GLU A 80 4.24 20.28 14.68
C GLU A 80 5.20 21.24 13.94
N PRO A 81 5.85 22.20 14.64
CA PRO A 81 6.75 23.17 14.01
C PRO A 81 7.94 22.54 13.27
N MET A 82 8.46 21.42 13.77
CA MET A 82 9.56 20.69 13.12
C MET A 82 9.14 20.07 11.79
N ASP A 83 7.89 19.60 11.71
CA ASP A 83 7.34 19.02 10.49
C ASP A 83 7.04 20.12 9.48
N LEU A 84 6.56 21.29 9.93
CA LEU A 84 6.39 22.46 9.08
C LEU A 84 7.70 22.90 8.44
N LYS A 85 8.81 22.89 9.18
CA LYS A 85 10.14 23.20 8.63
C LYS A 85 10.50 22.26 7.48
N TYR A 86 10.22 20.96 7.64
CA TYR A 86 10.44 19.98 6.58
C TYR A 86 9.52 20.21 5.37
N VAL A 87 8.23 20.51 5.59
CA VAL A 87 7.28 20.83 4.50
C VAL A 87 7.77 22.05 3.71
N ARG A 88 8.19 23.13 4.38
CA ARG A 88 8.75 24.32 3.71
C ARG A 88 9.95 23.98 2.83
N GLN A 89 10.88 23.19 3.36
CA GLN A 89 12.04 22.74 2.61
C GLN A 89 11.64 21.88 1.39
N ALA A 90 10.70 20.96 1.58
CA ALA A 90 10.20 20.10 0.51
C ALA A 90 9.53 20.91 -0.61
N MET A 91 8.69 21.90 -0.26
CA MET A 91 8.03 22.77 -1.23
C MET A 91 9.03 23.62 -2.03
N ALA A 92 10.08 24.15 -1.38
CA ALA A 92 11.12 24.95 -2.03
C ALA A 92 12.14 24.11 -2.85
N SER A 93 12.25 22.81 -2.61
CA SER A 93 13.21 21.95 -3.29
C SER A 93 12.84 21.76 -4.77
N PRO A 94 13.80 21.70 -5.72
CA PRO A 94 13.49 21.42 -7.12
C PRO A 94 12.96 20.00 -7.31
N THR A 95 12.16 19.79 -8.35
CA THR A 95 11.73 18.44 -8.76
C THR A 95 12.90 17.69 -9.37
N LYS A 96 13.14 16.46 -8.90
CA LYS A 96 14.14 15.56 -9.49
C LYS A 96 13.52 14.79 -10.64
N ASN A 97 14.25 14.66 -11.74
CA ASN A 97 13.86 13.80 -12.84
C ASN A 97 14.05 12.33 -12.46
N LEU A 98 13.19 11.46 -12.98
CA LEU A 98 13.35 10.02 -12.83
C LEU A 98 14.38 9.54 -13.84
N GLU A 99 15.34 8.74 -13.38
CA GLU A 99 16.48 8.27 -14.18
C GLU A 99 16.27 6.85 -14.73
N MET A 100 15.36 6.08 -14.13
CA MET A 100 15.13 4.68 -14.49
C MET A 100 13.64 4.31 -14.47
N ALA A 101 13.28 3.30 -15.28
CA ALA A 101 11.94 2.72 -15.32
C ALA A 101 11.93 1.26 -14.82
N GLY A 102 10.86 0.88 -14.13
CA GLY A 102 10.67 -0.47 -13.63
C GLY A 102 10.19 -1.42 -14.73
N LEU A 103 10.79 -2.60 -14.82
CA LEU A 103 10.38 -3.70 -15.71
C LEU A 103 9.86 -4.88 -14.91
N GLN A 104 8.94 -5.64 -15.50
CA GLN A 104 8.42 -6.88 -14.92
C GLN A 104 8.30 -7.91 -16.06
N PRO A 105 8.66 -9.18 -15.84
CA PRO A 105 8.59 -10.21 -16.86
C PRO A 105 7.15 -10.48 -17.26
N THR A 106 6.97 -10.81 -18.54
CA THR A 106 5.71 -11.34 -19.03
C THR A 106 5.56 -12.81 -18.64
N MET A 107 4.34 -13.33 -18.78
CA MET A 107 4.05 -14.73 -18.56
C MET A 107 4.99 -15.63 -19.36
N GLU A 108 5.12 -15.33 -20.65
CA GLU A 108 5.84 -16.14 -21.63
C GLU A 108 7.34 -16.19 -21.30
N MET A 109 7.90 -15.08 -20.78
CA MET A 109 9.28 -15.04 -20.31
C MET A 109 9.51 -15.97 -19.11
N VAL A 110 8.59 -15.96 -18.13
CA VAL A 110 8.68 -16.82 -16.95
C VAL A 110 8.52 -18.29 -17.33
N GLU A 111 7.58 -18.60 -18.22
CA GLU A 111 7.36 -19.96 -18.73
C GLU A 111 8.57 -20.47 -19.51
N LEU A 112 9.11 -19.68 -20.44
CA LEU A 112 10.33 -20.03 -21.18
C LEU A 112 11.51 -20.28 -20.23
N PHE A 113 11.67 -19.41 -19.23
CA PHE A 113 12.73 -19.53 -18.22
C PHE A 113 12.59 -20.80 -17.37
N ALA A 114 11.37 -21.21 -17.04
CA ALA A 114 11.12 -22.44 -16.31
C ALA A 114 11.57 -23.69 -17.08
N HIS A 115 11.32 -23.73 -18.40
CA HIS A 115 11.75 -24.83 -19.26
C HIS A 115 13.28 -24.99 -19.30
N GLN A 116 14.02 -23.90 -19.11
CA GLN A 116 15.48 -23.89 -19.11
C GLN A 116 16.08 -24.28 -17.75
N LEU A 117 15.26 -24.41 -16.70
CA LEU A 117 15.70 -24.72 -15.33
C LEU A 117 15.06 -26.02 -14.80
N PRO A 118 15.43 -27.20 -15.32
CA PRO A 118 14.78 -28.49 -15.02
C PRO A 118 14.89 -28.96 -13.55
N GLY A 119 15.54 -28.20 -12.66
CA GLY A 119 15.61 -28.49 -11.22
C GLY A 119 14.76 -27.58 -10.32
N THR A 120 14.12 -26.54 -10.86
CA THR A 120 13.35 -25.58 -10.05
C THR A 120 11.88 -25.97 -10.07
N LYS A 121 11.44 -26.73 -9.07
CA LYS A 121 10.03 -27.17 -8.96
C LYS A 121 9.13 -26.08 -8.38
N GLU A 122 9.67 -25.25 -7.50
CA GLU A 122 8.92 -24.22 -6.80
C GLU A 122 8.84 -22.92 -7.59
N PHE A 123 7.67 -22.33 -7.66
CA PHE A 123 7.47 -21.12 -8.46
C PHE A 123 8.08 -19.87 -7.81
N SER A 124 8.09 -19.79 -6.48
CA SER A 124 8.79 -18.72 -5.77
C SER A 124 10.29 -18.74 -6.05
N SER A 125 10.90 -19.93 -5.99
CA SER A 125 12.30 -20.17 -6.35
C SER A 125 12.58 -19.83 -7.82
N LEU A 126 11.61 -20.06 -8.72
CA LEU A 126 11.73 -19.65 -10.12
C LEU A 126 11.79 -18.12 -10.26
N LEU A 127 10.90 -17.39 -9.58
CA LEU A 127 10.89 -15.92 -9.59
C LEU A 127 12.16 -15.33 -8.96
N GLU A 128 12.67 -15.94 -7.89
CA GLU A 128 13.93 -15.53 -7.25
C GLU A 128 15.12 -15.72 -8.20
N LYS A 129 15.25 -16.88 -8.84
CA LYS A 129 16.29 -17.10 -9.85
C LYS A 129 16.16 -16.18 -11.05
N PHE A 130 14.94 -15.84 -11.45
CA PHE A 130 14.71 -14.85 -12.52
C PHE A 130 15.25 -13.48 -12.10
N GLU A 131 14.99 -13.05 -10.85
CA GLU A 131 15.49 -11.81 -10.29
C GLU A 131 17.04 -11.77 -10.26
N ASP A 132 17.68 -12.88 -9.90
CA ASP A 132 19.15 -12.98 -9.84
C ASP A 132 19.83 -12.97 -11.22
N LEU A 133 19.22 -13.65 -12.20
CA LEU A 133 19.78 -13.84 -13.53
C LEU A 133 19.39 -12.75 -14.53
N ALA A 134 18.32 -12.00 -14.26
CA ALA A 134 17.88 -10.92 -15.14
C ALA A 134 18.99 -9.88 -15.33
N ARG A 135 19.11 -9.41 -16.57
CA ARG A 135 19.97 -8.30 -16.96
C ARG A 135 19.11 -7.28 -17.69
N VAL A 136 19.21 -6.05 -17.24
CA VAL A 136 18.47 -4.91 -17.79
C VAL A 136 19.46 -3.80 -18.09
N ASP A 137 19.18 -3.00 -19.12
CA ASP A 137 20.01 -1.85 -19.46
C ASP A 137 19.99 -0.80 -18.34
N GLY A 138 21.02 0.04 -18.26
CA GLY A 138 21.20 1.00 -17.14
C GLY A 138 20.10 2.05 -16.96
N GLN A 139 19.13 2.14 -17.88
CA GLN A 139 17.93 3.00 -17.75
C GLN A 139 16.72 2.26 -17.15
N TYR A 140 16.90 1.00 -16.77
CA TYR A 140 15.84 0.16 -16.25
C TYR A 140 16.27 -0.54 -14.97
N PHE A 141 15.29 -0.92 -14.15
CA PHE A 141 15.48 -1.82 -13.02
C PHE A 141 14.37 -2.87 -13.01
N LEU A 142 14.65 -4.04 -12.46
CA LEU A 142 13.63 -5.05 -12.29
C LEU A 142 12.78 -4.74 -11.06
N CYS A 143 11.46 -4.73 -11.20
CA CYS A 143 10.53 -4.58 -10.10
C CYS A 143 10.65 -5.77 -9.13
N ASN A 144 10.46 -5.53 -7.83
CA ASN A 144 10.51 -6.61 -6.84
C ASN A 144 9.30 -7.56 -6.99
N PHE A 145 9.53 -8.84 -6.66
CA PHE A 145 8.48 -9.88 -6.66
C PHE A 145 8.03 -10.28 -5.26
N TYR A 146 8.22 -9.44 -4.23
CA TYR A 146 7.99 -9.84 -2.84
C TYR A 146 6.57 -10.38 -2.61
N THR A 147 5.56 -9.62 -3.04
CA THR A 147 4.15 -10.00 -2.91
C THR A 147 3.83 -11.27 -3.71
N GLN A 148 4.34 -11.36 -4.94
CA GLN A 148 4.14 -12.52 -5.81
C GLN A 148 4.76 -13.79 -5.22
N LYS A 149 5.97 -13.69 -4.67
CA LYS A 149 6.68 -14.79 -3.98
C LYS A 149 5.92 -15.25 -2.74
N LEU A 150 5.37 -14.33 -1.93
CA LEU A 150 4.53 -14.68 -0.78
C LEU A 150 3.26 -15.43 -1.20
N ILE A 151 2.56 -14.96 -2.23
CA ILE A 151 1.36 -15.64 -2.74
C ILE A 151 1.75 -17.00 -3.32
N ALA A 152 2.81 -17.07 -4.13
CA ALA A 152 3.32 -18.31 -4.72
C ALA A 152 3.57 -19.39 -3.66
N ASN A 153 4.32 -19.04 -2.60
CA ASN A 153 4.58 -19.93 -1.47
C ASN A 153 3.28 -20.43 -0.82
N SER A 154 2.27 -19.57 -0.71
CA SER A 154 0.99 -19.93 -0.08
C SER A 154 0.17 -20.94 -0.90
N ILE A 155 0.38 -21.01 -2.23
CA ILE A 155 -0.32 -21.92 -3.15
C ILE A 155 0.61 -22.98 -3.75
N GLU A 156 1.84 -23.12 -3.24
CA GLU A 156 2.88 -24.01 -3.81
C GLU A 156 2.43 -25.48 -3.83
N HIS A 157 1.77 -25.91 -2.75
CA HIS A 157 1.24 -27.27 -2.59
C HIS A 157 0.06 -27.62 -3.52
N ILE A 158 -0.49 -26.65 -4.26
CA ILE A 158 -1.62 -26.82 -5.17
C ILE A 158 -1.08 -27.08 -6.57
N GLN A 159 -1.55 -28.13 -7.24
CA GLN A 159 -1.11 -28.47 -8.59
C GLN A 159 -1.71 -27.50 -9.60
N MET A 160 -0.86 -26.70 -10.24
CA MET A 160 -1.25 -25.70 -11.24
C MET A 160 -0.12 -25.57 -12.26
N THR A 161 -0.49 -25.28 -13.50
CA THR A 161 0.45 -24.90 -14.56
C THR A 161 1.11 -23.55 -14.23
N ILE A 162 2.23 -23.26 -14.88
CA ILE A 162 2.91 -21.96 -14.75
C ILE A 162 1.97 -20.81 -15.13
N PRO A 163 1.21 -20.88 -16.25
CA PRO A 163 0.27 -19.83 -16.61
C PRO A 163 -0.82 -19.55 -15.59
N GLU A 164 -1.40 -20.61 -15.03
CA GLU A 164 -2.41 -20.47 -13.99
C GLU A 164 -1.80 -19.83 -12.74
N ARG A 165 -0.65 -20.33 -12.29
CA ARG A 165 0.00 -19.85 -11.08
C ARG A 165 0.43 -18.38 -11.20
N PHE A 166 1.03 -18.00 -12.32
CA PHE A 166 1.43 -16.61 -12.58
C PHE A 166 0.20 -15.68 -12.60
N SER A 167 -0.93 -16.12 -13.15
CA SER A 167 -2.19 -15.37 -13.07
C SER A 167 -2.63 -15.18 -11.61
N PHE A 168 -2.61 -16.21 -10.78
CA PHE A 168 -3.00 -16.06 -9.37
C PHE A 168 -2.09 -15.11 -8.57
N VAL A 169 -0.77 -15.19 -8.74
CA VAL A 169 0.17 -14.33 -7.98
C VAL A 169 0.17 -12.88 -8.43
N THR A 170 -0.29 -12.60 -9.66
CA THR A 170 -0.44 -11.23 -10.18
C THR A 170 -1.79 -10.61 -9.82
N GLY A 171 -2.68 -11.37 -9.16
CA GLY A 171 -3.95 -10.88 -8.65
C GLY A 171 -3.80 -9.80 -7.57
N PRO A 172 -4.79 -8.91 -7.40
CA PRO A 172 -4.75 -7.81 -6.44
C PRO A 172 -4.97 -8.32 -5.01
N VAL A 173 -3.91 -8.79 -4.37
CA VAL A 173 -3.96 -9.37 -3.02
C VAL A 173 -3.13 -8.53 -2.05
N ASN A 174 -3.78 -8.11 -0.96
CA ASN A 174 -3.07 -7.58 0.20
C ASN A 174 -2.61 -8.76 1.08
N THR A 175 -1.31 -9.05 1.10
CA THR A 175 -0.73 -10.18 1.85
C THR A 175 -0.83 -10.04 3.37
N SER A 176 -1.08 -8.83 3.88
CA SER A 176 -1.35 -8.62 5.31
C SER A 176 -2.75 -9.04 5.73
N ASP A 177 -3.67 -9.24 4.77
CA ASP A 177 -5.04 -9.68 5.03
C ASP A 177 -5.11 -11.21 5.06
N ILE A 178 -5.09 -11.77 6.26
CA ILE A 178 -5.07 -13.23 6.49
C ILE A 178 -6.28 -13.92 5.85
N ARG A 179 -7.45 -13.29 5.87
CA ARG A 179 -8.68 -13.87 5.31
C ARG A 179 -8.60 -13.90 3.78
N LEU A 180 -8.10 -12.84 3.17
CA LEU A 180 -7.86 -12.80 1.74
C LEU A 180 -6.82 -13.85 1.31
N MET A 181 -5.74 -14.03 2.09
CA MET A 181 -4.73 -15.08 1.85
C MET A 181 -5.32 -16.49 1.94
N LYS A 182 -6.26 -16.75 2.85
CA LYS A 182 -6.99 -18.03 2.88
C LYS A 182 -7.92 -18.19 1.67
N ASN A 183 -8.58 -17.11 1.25
CA ASN A 183 -9.50 -17.14 0.12
C ASN A 183 -8.78 -17.38 -1.21
N ILE A 184 -7.59 -16.80 -1.44
CA ILE A 184 -6.81 -17.11 -2.65
C ILE A 184 -6.38 -18.58 -2.70
N GLN A 185 -6.00 -19.19 -1.56
CA GLN A 185 -5.69 -20.63 -1.49
C GLN A 185 -6.94 -21.47 -1.83
N LYS A 186 -8.10 -21.11 -1.29
CA LYS A 186 -9.38 -21.79 -1.61
C LYS A 186 -9.73 -21.66 -3.09
N PHE A 187 -9.57 -20.47 -3.67
CA PHE A 187 -9.81 -20.22 -5.09
C PHE A 187 -8.87 -21.01 -6.00
N ALA A 188 -7.58 -21.03 -5.67
CA ALA A 188 -6.57 -21.82 -6.40
C ALA A 188 -6.88 -23.32 -6.33
N LEU A 189 -7.27 -23.82 -5.15
CA LEU A 189 -7.63 -25.22 -4.97
C LEU A 189 -8.85 -25.62 -5.81
N LEU A 190 -9.92 -24.81 -5.79
CA LEU A 190 -11.12 -25.08 -6.60
C LEU A 190 -10.80 -25.07 -8.10
N HIS A 191 -9.98 -24.12 -8.54
CA HIS A 191 -9.52 -24.04 -9.93
C HIS A 191 -8.72 -25.28 -10.34
N SER A 192 -7.75 -25.71 -9.52
CA SER A 192 -6.93 -26.91 -9.81
C SER A 192 -7.74 -28.21 -9.93
N GLN A 193 -8.92 -28.25 -9.31
CA GLN A 193 -9.84 -29.39 -9.35
C GLN A 193 -10.89 -29.26 -10.45
N SER A 194 -10.81 -28.22 -11.30
CA SER A 194 -11.83 -27.86 -12.29
C SER A 194 -13.23 -27.74 -11.69
N ARG A 195 -13.33 -27.28 -10.44
CA ARG A 195 -14.60 -27.14 -9.72
C ARG A 195 -15.11 -25.71 -9.81
N PRO A 196 -16.39 -25.49 -10.14
CA PRO A 196 -16.96 -24.15 -10.13
C PRO A 196 -16.94 -23.58 -8.70
N CYS A 197 -16.44 -22.37 -8.57
CA CYS A 197 -16.40 -21.58 -7.35
C CYS A 197 -17.59 -20.61 -7.33
N ARG A 198 -18.62 -20.97 -6.56
CA ARG A 198 -19.75 -20.07 -6.32
C ARG A 198 -19.40 -19.03 -5.28
N ILE A 199 -19.67 -17.76 -5.54
CA ILE A 199 -19.25 -16.68 -4.64
C ILE A 199 -20.00 -16.72 -3.31
N ALA A 200 -21.26 -17.19 -3.32
CA ALA A 200 -22.10 -17.33 -2.12
C ALA A 200 -21.52 -18.34 -1.10
N ASP A 201 -20.70 -19.28 -1.55
CA ASP A 201 -20.06 -20.30 -0.69
C ASP A 201 -18.77 -19.78 -0.03
N VAL A 202 -18.29 -18.61 -0.46
CA VAL A 202 -17.04 -18.01 0.02
C VAL A 202 -17.31 -16.74 0.81
N VAL A 203 -18.23 -15.91 0.31
CA VAL A 203 -18.56 -14.62 0.90
C VAL A 203 -19.98 -14.65 1.43
N LYS A 204 -20.12 -14.31 2.71
CA LYS A 204 -21.41 -14.02 3.35
C LYS A 204 -21.33 -12.60 3.90
N ILE A 205 -22.24 -11.75 3.44
CA ILE A 205 -22.34 -10.38 3.98
C ILE A 205 -22.99 -10.48 5.37
N PRO A 206 -22.33 -9.95 6.42
CA PRO A 206 -22.93 -9.90 7.75
C PRO A 206 -24.28 -9.18 7.73
N ALA A 207 -25.29 -9.76 8.41
CA ALA A 207 -26.63 -9.16 8.50
C ALA A 207 -26.64 -7.84 9.30
N LYS A 208 -25.66 -7.64 10.18
CA LYS A 208 -25.52 -6.44 11.00
C LYS A 208 -24.51 -5.49 10.36
N LEU A 209 -24.84 -4.21 10.35
CA LEU A 209 -23.91 -3.17 9.95
C LEU A 209 -22.68 -3.15 10.87
N PRO A 210 -21.47 -2.94 10.31
CA PRO A 210 -20.28 -2.76 11.12
C PRO A 210 -20.45 -1.57 12.07
N HIS A 211 -20.14 -1.76 13.35
CA HIS A 211 -20.27 -0.73 14.39
C HIS A 211 -18.99 -0.56 15.21
N ASN A 212 -17.92 -1.26 14.85
CA ASN A 212 -16.59 -1.14 15.42
C ASN A 212 -15.54 -1.38 14.33
N ASP A 213 -14.28 -1.05 14.63
CA ASP A 213 -13.16 -1.13 13.67
C ASP A 213 -12.90 -2.56 13.19
N GLU A 214 -13.11 -3.57 14.04
CA GLU A 214 -12.90 -4.98 13.70
C GLU A 214 -13.89 -5.46 12.63
N MET A 215 -15.17 -5.17 12.83
CA MET A 215 -16.22 -5.49 11.86
C MET A 215 -16.07 -4.70 10.56
N LEU A 216 -15.58 -3.45 10.64
CA LEU A 216 -15.30 -2.65 9.45
C LEU A 216 -14.13 -3.28 8.66
N SER A 217 -13.06 -3.66 9.35
CA SER A 217 -11.92 -4.38 8.75
C SER A 217 -12.34 -5.72 8.14
N GLU A 218 -13.26 -6.45 8.78
CA GLU A 218 -13.85 -7.66 8.22
C GLU A 218 -14.61 -7.37 6.92
N MET A 219 -15.42 -6.32 6.90
CA MET A 219 -16.17 -5.92 5.70
C MET A 219 -15.24 -5.47 4.56
N GLU A 220 -14.15 -4.75 4.86
CA GLU A 220 -13.12 -4.42 3.88
C GLU A 220 -12.43 -5.67 3.31
N SER A 221 -12.14 -6.66 4.15
CA SER A 221 -11.55 -7.94 3.72
C SER A 221 -12.51 -8.72 2.80
N ILE A 222 -13.81 -8.69 3.10
CA ILE A 222 -14.86 -9.24 2.22
C ILE A 222 -14.85 -8.53 0.87
N HIS A 223 -14.80 -7.18 0.86
CA HIS A 223 -14.72 -6.40 -0.37
C HIS A 223 -13.49 -6.78 -1.21
N ARG A 224 -12.30 -6.89 -0.60
CA ARG A 224 -11.07 -7.32 -1.29
C ARG A 224 -11.21 -8.73 -1.87
N THR A 225 -11.87 -9.64 -1.16
CA THR A 225 -12.15 -11.00 -1.65
C THR A 225 -13.05 -10.97 -2.89
N LEU A 226 -14.09 -10.13 -2.89
CA LEU A 226 -14.97 -9.95 -4.06
C LEU A 226 -14.20 -9.36 -5.25
N MET A 227 -13.31 -8.40 -5.01
CA MET A 227 -12.46 -7.83 -6.05
C MET A 227 -11.51 -8.87 -6.65
N LEU A 228 -10.89 -9.72 -5.82
CA LEU A 228 -10.05 -10.83 -6.29
C LEU A 228 -10.87 -11.84 -7.11
N TYR A 229 -12.06 -12.21 -6.66
CA TYR A 229 -12.96 -13.11 -7.38
C TYR A 229 -13.29 -12.55 -8.78
N LEU A 230 -13.70 -11.28 -8.86
CA LEU A 230 -13.99 -10.62 -10.13
C LEU A 230 -12.76 -10.52 -11.03
N TRP A 231 -11.56 -10.33 -10.46
CA TRP A 231 -10.32 -10.29 -11.24
C TRP A 231 -9.99 -11.67 -11.84
N LEU A 232 -10.20 -12.74 -11.08
CA LEU A 232 -9.99 -14.12 -11.52
C LEU A 232 -11.06 -14.56 -12.53
N SER A 233 -12.29 -14.08 -12.43
CA SER A 233 -13.37 -14.45 -13.36
C SER A 233 -13.14 -13.98 -14.79
N TYR A 234 -12.39 -12.89 -15.02
CA TYR A 234 -12.00 -12.49 -16.38
C TYR A 234 -11.00 -13.47 -17.02
N ARG A 235 -10.29 -14.28 -16.22
CA ARG A 235 -9.22 -15.19 -16.68
C ARG A 235 -9.67 -16.65 -16.69
N PHE A 236 -10.50 -17.05 -15.72
CA PHE A 236 -10.92 -18.43 -15.51
C PHE A 236 -12.45 -18.53 -15.43
N GLN A 237 -13.12 -18.25 -16.55
CA GLN A 237 -14.59 -18.16 -16.62
C GLN A 237 -15.30 -19.46 -16.22
N GLU A 238 -14.70 -20.62 -16.53
CA GLU A 238 -15.23 -21.94 -16.16
C GLU A 238 -15.24 -22.19 -14.64
N THR A 239 -14.29 -21.59 -13.92
CA THR A 239 -14.18 -21.75 -12.46
C THR A 239 -14.98 -20.67 -11.74
N PHE A 240 -14.91 -19.41 -12.14
CA PHE A 240 -15.54 -18.29 -11.42
C PHE A 240 -16.78 -17.81 -12.17
N ILE A 241 -17.86 -18.56 -11.99
CA ILE A 241 -19.09 -18.45 -12.79
C ILE A 241 -20.04 -17.34 -12.34
N ASP A 242 -20.00 -16.92 -11.07
CA ASP A 242 -21.01 -16.04 -10.46
C ASP A 242 -20.64 -14.55 -10.56
N VAL A 243 -20.31 -14.06 -11.77
CA VAL A 243 -19.81 -12.69 -11.96
C VAL A 243 -20.83 -11.64 -11.55
N ASP A 244 -22.08 -11.77 -11.97
CA ASP A 244 -23.12 -10.78 -11.67
C ASP A 244 -23.51 -10.79 -10.20
N LYS A 245 -23.55 -11.98 -9.57
CA LYS A 245 -23.77 -12.08 -8.13
C LYS A 245 -22.62 -11.47 -7.33
N ALA A 246 -21.38 -11.66 -7.77
CA ALA A 246 -20.21 -11.04 -7.14
C ALA A 246 -20.26 -9.49 -7.24
N ARG A 247 -20.73 -8.94 -8.38
CA ARG A 247 -20.96 -7.49 -8.55
C ARG A 247 -22.06 -6.96 -7.63
N GLU A 248 -23.16 -7.70 -7.48
CA GLU A 248 -24.25 -7.36 -6.57
C GLU A 248 -23.77 -7.34 -5.11
N LEU A 249 -23.10 -8.41 -4.67
CA LEU A 249 -22.52 -8.50 -3.32
C LEU A 249 -21.48 -7.41 -3.06
N LYS A 250 -20.67 -7.06 -4.07
CA LYS A 250 -19.73 -5.94 -3.98
C LYS A 250 -20.46 -4.63 -3.69
N LEU A 251 -21.54 -4.35 -4.42
CA LEU A 251 -22.32 -3.13 -4.21
C LEU A 251 -22.98 -3.09 -2.83
N GLN A 252 -23.55 -4.22 -2.39
CA GLN A 252 -24.12 -4.36 -1.03
C GLN A 252 -23.05 -4.09 0.05
N CYS A 253 -21.86 -4.65 -0.12
CA CYS A 253 -20.72 -4.43 0.78
C CYS A 253 -20.29 -2.95 0.79
N GLU A 254 -20.20 -2.30 -0.36
CA GLU A 254 -19.84 -0.87 -0.48
C GLU A 254 -20.86 0.05 0.21
N ASN A 255 -22.16 -0.28 0.12
CA ASN A 255 -23.23 0.44 0.80
C ASN A 255 -23.18 0.22 2.31
N ALA A 256 -22.98 -1.02 2.77
CA ALA A 256 -22.85 -1.33 4.19
C ALA A 256 -21.65 -0.62 4.84
N ILE A 257 -20.50 -0.59 4.16
CA ILE A 257 -19.32 0.19 4.60
C ILE A 257 -19.67 1.68 4.67
N HIS A 258 -20.41 2.20 3.68
CA HIS A 258 -20.76 3.61 3.67
C HIS A 258 -21.63 4.02 4.85
N GLU A 259 -22.69 3.27 5.11
CA GLU A 259 -23.65 3.52 6.19
C GLU A 259 -22.98 3.37 7.57
N SER A 260 -22.11 2.36 7.71
CA SER A 260 -21.28 2.18 8.90
C SER A 260 -20.41 3.40 9.19
N LEU A 261 -19.73 3.96 8.18
CA LEU A 261 -18.86 5.13 8.35
C LEU A 261 -19.61 6.39 8.80
N GLN A 262 -20.93 6.48 8.56
CA GLN A 262 -21.75 7.61 9.04
C GLN A 262 -22.16 7.47 10.50
N THR A 263 -22.28 6.22 10.99
CA THR A 263 -22.80 5.91 12.33
C THR A 263 -21.69 5.57 13.33
N LEU A 264 -20.50 5.22 12.84
CA LEU A 264 -19.32 4.90 13.63
C LEU A 264 -18.90 6.10 14.50
N LYS A 265 -19.18 5.98 15.80
CA LYS A 265 -18.62 6.88 16.81
C LYS A 265 -17.18 6.45 17.08
N ILE A 266 -16.22 7.08 16.41
CA ILE A 266 -14.81 6.86 16.69
C ILE A 266 -14.55 7.28 18.14
N PRO A 267 -14.17 6.36 19.05
CA PRO A 267 -13.86 6.74 20.42
C PRO A 267 -12.68 7.72 20.40
N ARG A 268 -12.78 8.83 21.15
CA ARG A 268 -11.71 9.83 21.32
C ARG A 268 -10.53 9.24 22.10
N LYS A 269 -9.88 8.19 21.62
CA LYS A 269 -8.56 7.80 22.12
C LYS A 269 -7.55 8.67 21.39
N ARG A 270 -7.15 9.78 22.03
CA ARG A 270 -5.86 10.42 21.74
C ARG A 270 -4.75 9.44 22.13
N HIS A 271 -4.43 8.49 21.27
CA HIS A 271 -3.08 7.95 21.23
C HIS A 271 -2.31 8.83 20.27
N ARG A 272 -1.67 9.86 20.84
CA ARG A 272 -0.58 10.53 20.15
C ARG A 272 0.46 9.43 19.98
N THR A 273 0.76 9.00 18.75
CA THR A 273 1.77 7.97 18.50
C THR A 273 3.10 8.49 19.06
N THR A 274 3.44 8.07 20.26
CA THR A 274 4.63 8.57 20.94
C THR A 274 5.85 7.86 20.40
N THR A 275 7.03 8.44 20.59
CA THR A 275 8.29 7.75 20.32
C THR A 275 8.41 6.43 21.10
N LYS A 276 7.68 6.27 22.21
CA LYS A 276 7.56 5.00 22.94
C LYS A 276 6.69 3.98 22.19
N ASP A 277 5.53 4.37 21.68
CA ASP A 277 4.65 3.47 20.90
C ASP A 277 5.35 2.98 19.63
N ILE A 278 6.11 3.88 18.99
CA ILE A 278 6.98 3.56 17.85
C ILE A 278 8.06 2.54 18.22
N ARG A 279 8.73 2.71 19.37
CA ARG A 279 9.75 1.77 19.85
C ARG A 279 9.16 0.41 20.24
N VAL A 280 7.94 0.40 20.74
CA VAL A 280 7.22 -0.83 21.10
C VAL A 280 6.84 -1.59 19.84
N LEU A 281 6.28 -0.92 18.83
CA LEU A 281 5.97 -1.51 17.52
C LEU A 281 7.24 -2.05 16.84
N SER A 282 8.33 -1.27 16.82
CA SER A 282 9.60 -1.74 16.24
C SER A 282 10.20 -2.95 16.98
N ARG A 283 10.01 -3.05 18.30
CA ARG A 283 10.49 -4.20 19.11
C ARG A 283 9.63 -5.45 18.92
N LEU A 284 8.32 -5.29 18.82
CA LEU A 284 7.39 -6.37 18.52
C LEU A 284 7.69 -6.96 17.14
N GLU A 285 7.92 -6.12 16.14
CA GLU A 285 8.27 -6.56 14.80
C GLU A 285 9.69 -7.14 14.70
N GLN A 286 10.68 -6.61 15.44
CA GLN A 286 11.99 -7.25 15.55
C GLN A 286 11.91 -8.64 16.17
N ARG A 287 10.99 -8.88 17.12
CA ARG A 287 10.74 -10.24 17.66
C ARG A 287 10.10 -11.16 16.63
N VAL A 288 9.16 -10.67 15.82
CA VAL A 288 8.57 -11.45 14.71
C VAL A 288 9.64 -11.79 13.68
N ARG A 289 10.48 -10.83 13.28
CA ARG A 289 11.62 -11.09 12.38
C ARG A 289 12.68 -12.00 12.98
N ALA A 290 12.92 -11.96 14.29
CA ALA A 290 13.85 -12.87 14.96
C ALA A 290 13.29 -14.31 15.07
N LEU A 291 11.97 -14.49 14.97
CA LEU A 291 11.35 -15.79 14.82
C LEU A 291 11.48 -16.30 13.39
N ASP A 292 11.36 -15.41 12.40
CA ASP A 292 11.60 -15.70 10.98
C ASP A 292 13.10 -15.89 10.63
N SER A 293 14.02 -15.28 11.38
CA SER A 293 15.47 -15.43 11.14
C SER A 293 16.02 -16.74 11.71
N LYS A 294 15.33 -17.36 12.68
CA LYS A 294 15.71 -18.68 13.22
C LYS A 294 15.45 -19.83 12.25
N SER A 295 14.69 -19.60 11.18
CA SER A 295 14.54 -20.57 10.09
C SER A 295 15.55 -20.39 8.95
N THR A 296 16.35 -19.31 8.96
CA THR A 296 17.28 -18.94 7.87
C THR A 296 18.77 -19.08 8.21
N ASP A 297 19.15 -19.57 9.39
CA ASP A 297 20.55 -19.88 9.70
C ASP A 297 21.04 -21.18 9.03
N ARG A 298 21.21 -21.14 7.69
CA ARG A 298 22.25 -21.91 6.99
C ARG A 298 22.87 -21.06 5.86
N ASN A 299 24.14 -20.72 6.07
CA ASN A 299 25.17 -20.22 5.14
C ASN A 299 25.18 -18.71 4.82
N ILE A 300 26.30 -18.01 4.63
CA ILE A 300 27.71 -17.93 5.13
C ILE A 300 28.21 -16.59 4.54
N PRO A 301 29.08 -15.81 5.22
CA PRO A 301 29.29 -14.39 4.91
C PRO A 301 30.29 -14.14 3.78
N ILE A 302 30.00 -13.17 2.91
CA ILE A 302 30.96 -12.60 1.96
C ILE A 302 31.46 -11.26 2.52
N ASN A 303 32.74 -11.21 2.92
CA ASN A 303 33.41 -9.98 3.35
C ASN A 303 34.21 -9.34 2.18
N PRO A 304 34.45 -8.01 2.20
CA PRO A 304 34.66 -7.16 1.04
C PRO A 304 36.13 -6.73 0.84
N LYS A 305 36.44 -6.26 -0.37
CA LYS A 305 37.66 -5.53 -0.78
C LYS A 305 37.27 -4.74 -2.05
N ASN A 306 37.72 -3.54 -2.39
CA ASN A 306 38.56 -2.51 -1.78
C ASN A 306 38.52 -1.32 -2.78
N HIS A 307 38.35 -0.08 -2.33
CA HIS A 307 38.78 1.21 -2.94
C HIS A 307 38.07 2.30 -2.11
N GLY A 308 38.66 3.36 -1.57
CA GLY A 308 39.99 3.94 -1.71
C GLY A 308 39.87 5.45 -1.42
N LYS A 309 40.09 5.82 -0.15
CA LYS A 309 40.67 7.09 0.38
C LYS A 309 40.11 8.49 0.03
N ASN A 310 40.16 9.32 1.10
CA ASN A 310 40.29 10.80 1.20
C ASN A 310 38.99 11.64 1.08
N ALA A 311 38.72 12.69 1.86
CA ALA A 311 39.46 13.46 2.86
C ALA A 311 38.50 14.18 3.84
N SER A 312 39.07 14.56 4.98
CA SER A 312 38.56 15.43 6.07
C SER A 312 38.13 16.83 5.65
N HIS A 313 37.16 17.44 6.36
CA HIS A 313 37.29 18.79 6.95
C HIS A 313 36.24 19.09 8.05
N ARG A 314 36.68 19.89 9.03
CA ARG A 314 36.05 20.26 10.32
C ARG A 314 35.19 21.54 10.22
N GLY A 315 34.32 21.72 11.24
CA GLY A 315 33.90 23.01 11.83
C GLY A 315 32.83 23.75 11.03
N SER A 316 31.86 24.48 11.59
CA SER A 316 31.71 25.09 12.92
C SER A 316 30.26 25.61 13.04
N GLY A 317 29.81 25.88 14.27
CA GLY A 317 28.48 26.46 14.58
C GLY A 317 28.26 27.85 13.95
N VAL A 318 27.11 28.48 14.09
CA VAL A 318 26.60 29.04 15.37
C VAL A 318 25.23 29.70 15.13
N ASN A 319 24.48 29.81 16.24
CA ASN A 319 23.42 30.76 16.61
C ASN A 319 21.94 30.60 16.21
N ILE A 320 21.22 30.26 17.27
CA ILE A 320 19.87 30.59 17.70
C ILE A 320 19.58 32.08 17.53
N ASN A 321 18.40 32.41 16.99
CA ASN A 321 17.66 33.59 17.37
C ASN A 321 16.16 33.26 17.55
N LYS A 322 15.59 33.84 18.61
CA LYS A 322 14.22 33.70 19.10
C LYS A 322 13.25 34.67 18.38
N SER A 323 11.96 34.42 18.61
CA SER A 323 10.75 35.21 18.30
C SER A 323 10.11 34.83 16.95
N THR A 324 8.80 34.70 16.80
CA THR A 324 7.62 35.06 17.61
C THR A 324 6.47 34.15 17.15
N LYS A 325 5.49 33.82 18.01
CA LYS A 325 4.33 33.00 17.63
C LYS A 325 3.45 33.75 16.62
N GLN A 326 3.59 33.43 15.34
CA GLN A 326 2.64 33.76 14.29
C GLN A 326 2.22 32.43 13.66
N GLU A 327 0.93 32.24 13.42
CA GLU A 327 0.44 31.00 12.79
C GLU A 327 1.11 30.83 11.43
N ASP A 328 1.98 29.84 11.39
CA ASP A 328 3.07 29.75 10.44
C ASP A 328 2.51 28.97 9.23
N LYS A 329 1.89 29.69 8.27
CA LYS A 329 1.22 29.13 7.09
C LYS A 329 2.07 29.36 5.84
N LEU A 330 2.12 28.37 4.94
CA LEU A 330 2.71 28.51 3.60
C LEU A 330 1.57 28.67 2.59
N THR A 331 1.59 29.76 1.82
CA THR A 331 0.72 29.93 0.66
C THR A 331 1.38 29.28 -0.56
N ILE A 332 0.64 28.43 -1.27
CA ILE A 332 1.12 27.74 -2.48
C ILE A 332 0.50 28.35 -3.72
#